data_AF-A0A165T840-F1
#
_entry.id   AF-A0A165T840-F1
#
_cell.length_a   1.000
_cell.length_b   1.000
_cell.length_c   1.000
_cell.angle_alpha   90.00
_cell.angle_beta   90.00
_cell.angle_gamma   90.00
#
_symmetry.space_group_name_H-M   'P 1'
#
loop_
_entity.id
_entity.type
_entity.pdbx_description
1 polymer ?
#
loop_
_entity_poly.entity_id
_entity_poly.type
_entity_poly.pdbx_seq_one_letter_code
_entity_poly.pdbx_strand_id
1 'polypeptide(L)'
;MAASVFLKVRGVSFAVMTFISLLWIVLLCLEIFLRWDVSDVQERSFAVLLLIVNTITIIMLPLLILTRFRVWLDAARLFFLLMAHIGVAISYVLWSPRFQCPDETPDQQGVCMLINMYILIASWINPAFLLAYSFFLIVVVYRFPHLLLDMQSTAPEDPEKPPVRASTLPMQQADGHVHATALGICDSSQRMKELLDAVFSDDPSTPVPDPTSLRNDHRKSAGSSGRRDRLSKPVPIKYV
;
A
#
# COMPACT_ATOMS: atom_id res chain seq x y z
N MET A 1 -6.77 12.30 -9.82
CA MET A 1 -7.44 12.21 -8.49
C MET A 1 -7.72 10.77 -8.07
N ALA A 2 -8.20 9.87 -8.94
CA ALA A 2 -8.49 8.48 -8.54
C ALA A 2 -7.26 7.70 -8.04
N ALA A 3 -6.07 7.91 -8.63
CA ALA A 3 -4.84 7.24 -8.22
C ALA A 3 -4.40 7.59 -6.78
N SER A 4 -4.55 8.86 -6.34
CA SER A 4 -4.19 9.27 -4.98
C SER A 4 -5.17 8.75 -3.92
N VAL A 5 -6.45 8.58 -4.29
CA VAL A 5 -7.44 7.93 -3.44
C VAL A 5 -7.11 6.44 -3.28
N PHE A 6 -6.76 5.75 -4.36
CA PHE A 6 -6.37 4.34 -4.31
C PHE A 6 -5.16 4.09 -3.39
N LEU A 7 -4.10 4.89 -3.51
CA LEU A 7 -2.92 4.76 -2.66
C LEU A 7 -3.24 5.04 -1.18
N LYS A 8 -4.12 6.01 -0.89
CA LYS A 8 -4.58 6.28 0.48
C LYS A 8 -5.38 5.11 1.05
N VAL A 9 -6.35 4.58 0.29
CA VAL A 9 -7.17 3.44 0.72
C VAL A 9 -6.29 2.21 0.96
N ARG A 10 -5.33 1.94 0.07
CA ARG A 10 -4.37 0.82 0.21
C ARG A 10 -3.49 0.97 1.46
N GLY A 11 -2.99 2.18 1.71
CA GLY A 11 -2.21 2.47 2.92
C GLY A 11 -3.02 2.26 4.19
N VAL A 12 -4.26 2.77 4.22
CA VAL A 12 -5.17 2.61 5.37
C VAL A 12 -5.54 1.14 5.58
N SER A 13 -5.87 0.39 4.53
CA SER A 13 -6.23 -1.03 4.66
C SER A 13 -5.07 -1.84 5.23
N PHE A 14 -3.85 -1.62 4.74
CA PHE A 14 -2.68 -2.32 5.27
C PHE A 14 -2.33 -1.89 6.69
N ALA A 15 -2.46 -0.61 7.04
CA ALA A 15 -2.27 -0.15 8.41
C ALA A 15 -3.24 -0.83 9.39
N VAL A 16 -4.52 -0.92 9.02
CA VAL A 16 -5.54 -1.63 9.82
C VAL A 16 -5.22 -3.12 9.94
N MET A 17 -4.85 -3.79 8.84
CA MET A 17 -4.45 -5.20 8.86
C MET A 17 -3.22 -5.44 9.75
N THR A 18 -2.20 -4.57 9.67
CA THR A 18 -1.01 -4.65 10.52
C THR A 18 -1.37 -4.45 11.99
N PHE A 19 -2.24 -3.49 12.32
CA PHE A 19 -2.68 -3.26 13.69
C PHE A 19 -3.42 -4.47 14.26
N ILE A 20 -4.36 -5.04 13.50
CA ILE A 20 -5.09 -6.26 13.90
C ILE A 20 -4.13 -7.43 14.08
N SER A 21 -3.17 -7.60 13.16
CA SER A 21 -2.15 -8.65 13.26
C SER A 21 -1.26 -8.48 14.49
N LEU A 22 -0.86 -7.25 14.83
CA LEU A 22 -0.09 -6.96 16.05
C LEU A 22 -0.88 -7.29 17.31
N LEU A 23 -2.15 -6.85 17.38
CA LEU A 23 -3.03 -7.17 18.50
C LEU A 23 -3.17 -8.68 18.65
N TRP A 24 -3.28 -9.40 17.54
CA TRP A 24 -3.34 -10.85 17.54
C TRP A 24 -2.05 -11.51 18.05
N ILE A 25 -0.88 -11.05 17.63
CA ILE A 25 0.40 -11.55 18.17
C ILE A 25 0.47 -11.32 19.68
N VAL A 26 0.05 -10.16 20.18
CA VAL A 26 0.05 -9.89 21.62
C VAL A 26 -0.85 -10.88 22.36
N LEU A 27 -2.07 -11.12 21.84
CA LEU A 27 -2.99 -12.11 22.43
C LEU A 27 -2.41 -13.53 22.41
N LEU A 28 -1.78 -13.95 21.29
CA LEU A 28 -1.13 -15.26 21.20
C LEU A 28 0.06 -15.38 22.14
N CYS A 29 0.87 -14.34 22.28
CA CYS A 29 1.96 -14.33 23.26
C CYS A 29 1.39 -14.50 24.67
N LEU A 30 0.34 -13.75 25.04
CA LEU A 30 -0.30 -13.87 26.34
C LEU A 30 -0.87 -15.28 26.55
N GLU A 31 -1.51 -15.86 25.54
CA GLU A 31 -2.02 -17.23 25.61
C GLU A 31 -0.89 -18.24 25.84
N ILE A 32 0.20 -18.15 25.07
CA ILE A 32 1.37 -19.01 25.22
C ILE A 32 1.95 -18.89 26.63
N PHE A 33 2.06 -17.67 27.18
CA PHE A 33 2.59 -17.46 28.53
C PHE A 33 1.66 -18.00 29.62
N LEU A 34 0.35 -17.77 29.50
CA LEU A 34 -0.64 -18.22 30.49
C LEU A 34 -0.79 -19.75 30.51
N ARG A 35 -0.61 -20.40 29.35
CA ARG A 35 -0.84 -21.84 29.20
C ARG A 35 0.45 -22.65 29.12
N TRP A 36 1.62 -22.02 29.24
CA TRP A 36 2.92 -22.67 29.04
C TRP A 36 3.13 -23.91 29.90
N ASP A 37 2.69 -23.91 31.15
CA ASP A 37 2.93 -25.02 32.07
C ASP A 37 1.96 -26.20 31.90
N VAL A 38 0.78 -25.94 31.35
CA VAL A 38 -0.31 -26.93 31.21
C VAL A 38 -0.40 -27.49 29.78
N SER A 39 0.13 -26.75 28.80
CA SER A 39 -0.05 -27.06 27.39
C SER A 39 0.85 -28.20 26.90
N ASP A 40 0.26 -29.10 26.11
CA ASP A 40 0.98 -30.18 25.44
C ASP A 40 1.98 -29.67 24.39
N VAL A 41 2.99 -30.48 24.09
CA VAL A 41 4.02 -30.15 23.08
C VAL A 41 3.41 -29.81 21.71
N GLN A 42 2.30 -30.45 21.35
CA GLN A 42 1.59 -30.20 20.09
C GLN A 42 0.91 -28.83 20.05
N GLU A 43 0.23 -28.44 21.13
CA GLU A 43 -0.40 -27.12 21.27
C GLU A 43 0.66 -26.01 21.19
N ARG A 44 1.78 -26.17 21.90
CA ARG A 44 2.90 -25.21 21.85
C ARG A 44 3.46 -25.07 20.44
N SER A 45 3.67 -26.18 19.74
CA SER A 45 4.16 -26.17 18.36
C SER A 45 3.20 -25.45 17.43
N PHE A 46 1.89 -25.66 17.61
CA PHE A 46 0.86 -24.98 16.81
C PHE A 46 0.80 -23.48 17.09
N ALA A 47 0.86 -23.07 18.37
CA ALA A 47 0.89 -21.67 18.76
C ALA A 47 2.12 -20.94 18.19
N VAL A 48 3.29 -21.60 18.19
CA VAL A 48 4.51 -21.10 17.55
C VAL A 48 4.34 -20.97 16.03
N LEU A 49 3.73 -21.95 15.35
CA LEU A 49 3.44 -21.84 13.91
C LEU A 49 2.52 -20.67 13.59
N LEU A 50 1.46 -20.48 14.38
CA LEU A 50 0.54 -19.37 14.25
C LEU A 50 1.27 -18.02 14.45
N LEU A 51 2.17 -17.94 15.44
CA LEU A 51 3.00 -16.76 15.70
C LEU A 51 3.96 -16.47 14.53
N ILE A 52 4.60 -17.50 13.96
CA ILE A 52 5.47 -17.37 12.78
C ILE A 52 4.69 -16.83 11.59
N VAL A 53 3.52 -17.40 11.28
CA VAL A 53 2.70 -16.95 10.14
C VAL A 53 2.21 -15.51 10.33
N ASN A 54 1.79 -15.13 11.54
CA ASN A 54 1.43 -13.74 11.83
C ASN A 54 2.64 -12.80 11.72
N THR A 55 3.82 -13.21 12.17
CA THR A 55 5.06 -12.43 12.05
C THR A 55 5.44 -12.21 10.59
N ILE A 56 5.39 -13.28 9.76
CA ILE A 56 5.61 -13.17 8.32
C ILE A 56 4.60 -12.21 7.69
N THR A 57 3.34 -12.27 8.11
CA THR A 57 2.27 -11.38 7.63
C THR A 57 2.59 -9.92 7.95
N ILE A 58 3.02 -9.63 9.18
CA ILE A 58 3.41 -8.28 9.61
C ILE A 58 4.63 -7.76 8.85
N ILE A 59 5.59 -8.61 8.48
CA ILE A 59 6.76 -8.19 7.70
C ILE A 59 6.37 -7.99 6.23
N MET A 60 5.53 -8.87 5.68
CA MET A 60 5.09 -8.81 4.29
C MET A 60 4.20 -7.60 4.01
N LEU A 61 3.33 -7.19 4.94
CA LEU A 61 2.40 -6.05 4.80
C LEU A 61 3.12 -4.71 4.48
N PRO A 62 4.14 -4.26 5.25
CA PRO A 62 4.97 -3.11 4.92
C PRO A 62 5.76 -3.31 3.63
N LEU A 63 6.26 -4.52 3.34
CA LEU A 63 6.93 -4.79 2.07
C LEU A 63 5.98 -4.60 0.88
N LEU A 64 4.70 -4.95 1.02
CA LEU A 64 3.66 -4.69 0.00
C LEU A 64 3.38 -3.19 -0.19
N ILE A 65 3.54 -2.37 0.86
CA ILE A 65 3.45 -0.90 0.79
C ILE A 65 4.67 -0.31 0.09
N LEU A 66 5.88 -0.74 0.44
CA LEU A 66 7.14 -0.17 -0.04
C LEU A 66 7.49 -0.59 -1.47
N THR A 67 7.10 -1.80 -1.88
CA THR A 67 7.39 -2.29 -3.23
C THR A 67 6.48 -1.61 -4.27
N ARG A 68 7.06 -1.28 -5.44
CA ARG A 68 6.28 -0.73 -6.56
C ARG A 68 5.15 -1.69 -6.92
N PHE A 69 3.96 -1.13 -7.13
CA PHE A 69 2.74 -1.88 -7.39
C PHE A 69 2.87 -2.68 -8.69
N ARG A 70 3.08 -3.99 -8.56
CA ARG A 70 2.97 -4.96 -9.65
C ARG A 70 1.82 -5.89 -9.34
N VAL A 71 0.71 -5.76 -10.07
CA VAL A 71 -0.55 -6.50 -9.83
C VAL A 71 -0.31 -8.00 -9.68
N TRP A 72 0.49 -8.59 -10.56
CA TRP A 72 0.81 -10.02 -10.52
C TRP A 72 1.57 -10.45 -9.27
N LEU A 73 2.54 -9.63 -8.83
CA LEU A 73 3.35 -9.95 -7.67
C LEU A 73 2.56 -9.73 -6.36
N ASP A 74 1.73 -8.68 -6.32
CA ASP A 74 0.83 -8.38 -5.20
C ASP A 74 -0.19 -9.52 -5.04
N ALA A 75 -0.82 -9.97 -6.14
CA ALA A 75 -1.73 -11.09 -6.15
C ALA A 75 -1.08 -12.40 -5.68
N ALA A 76 0.13 -12.72 -6.16
CA ALA A 76 0.86 -13.92 -5.74
C ALA A 76 1.20 -13.89 -4.24
N ARG A 77 1.63 -12.73 -3.72
CA ARG A 77 1.94 -12.55 -2.29
C ARG A 77 0.68 -12.65 -1.41
N LEU A 78 -0.42 -12.03 -1.83
CA LEU A 78 -1.70 -12.14 -1.14
C LEU A 78 -2.23 -13.57 -1.14
N PHE A 79 -2.11 -14.27 -2.27
CA PHE A 79 -2.51 -15.67 -2.38
C PHE A 79 -1.64 -16.57 -1.49
N PHE A 80 -0.33 -16.35 -1.46
CA PHE A 80 0.57 -17.08 -0.56
C PHE A 80 0.19 -16.86 0.92
N LEU A 81 -0.05 -15.61 1.32
CA LEU A 81 -0.51 -15.29 2.68
C LEU A 81 -1.86 -15.95 2.99
N LEU A 82 -2.81 -15.89 2.05
CA LEU A 82 -4.12 -16.51 2.21
C LEU A 82 -3.99 -18.04 2.40
N MET A 83 -3.20 -18.70 1.57
CA MET A 83 -2.95 -20.15 1.66
C MET A 83 -2.25 -20.53 2.96
N ALA A 84 -1.32 -19.70 3.44
CA ALA A 84 -0.66 -19.91 4.73
C ALA A 84 -1.67 -19.84 5.88
N HIS A 85 -2.51 -18.80 5.93
CA HIS A 85 -3.52 -18.66 6.98
C HIS A 85 -4.61 -19.74 6.92
N ILE A 86 -5.13 -20.05 5.72
CA ILE A 86 -6.10 -21.14 5.52
C ILE A 86 -5.48 -22.49 5.89
N GLY A 87 -4.23 -22.74 5.50
CA GLY A 87 -3.52 -23.98 5.81
C GLY A 87 -3.36 -24.18 7.31
N VAL A 88 -3.03 -23.11 8.05
CA VAL A 88 -2.95 -23.16 9.52
C VAL A 88 -4.34 -23.35 10.14
N ALA A 89 -5.37 -22.68 9.66
CA ALA A 89 -6.75 -22.86 10.15
C ALA A 89 -7.27 -24.28 9.90
N ILE A 90 -7.03 -24.86 8.72
CA ILE A 90 -7.39 -26.25 8.40
C ILE A 90 -6.62 -27.21 9.29
N SER A 91 -5.31 -26.98 9.45
CA SER A 91 -4.48 -27.78 10.36
C SER A 91 -5.07 -27.73 11.77
N TYR A 92 -5.44 -26.55 12.26
CA TYR A 92 -6.08 -26.41 13.57
C TYR A 92 -7.34 -27.25 13.70
N VAL A 93 -8.25 -27.19 12.73
CA VAL A 93 -9.50 -27.96 12.75
C VAL A 93 -9.24 -29.47 12.75
N LEU A 94 -8.24 -29.92 11.98
CA LEU A 94 -7.86 -31.33 11.93
C LEU A 94 -7.23 -31.84 13.23
N TRP A 95 -6.48 -30.98 13.93
CA TRP A 95 -5.86 -31.31 15.22
C TRP A 95 -6.73 -31.01 16.45
N SER A 96 -7.75 -30.14 16.32
CA SER A 96 -8.70 -29.75 17.35
C SER A 96 -9.26 -30.91 18.19
N PRO A 97 -9.73 -32.03 17.60
CA PRO A 97 -10.31 -33.12 18.40
C PRO A 97 -9.29 -33.87 19.27
N ARG A 98 -7.98 -33.65 19.07
CA ARG A 98 -6.93 -34.24 19.91
C ARG A 98 -6.68 -33.45 21.19
N PHE A 99 -7.10 -32.18 21.25
CA PHE A 99 -7.01 -31.36 22.45
C PHE A 99 -8.19 -31.66 23.37
N GLN A 100 -8.16 -32.83 24.01
CA GLN A 100 -9.13 -33.15 25.04
C GLN A 100 -8.80 -32.31 26.27
N CYS A 101 -9.70 -31.41 26.67
CA CYS A 101 -9.58 -30.69 27.92
C CYS A 101 -9.65 -31.73 29.05
N PRO A 102 -8.64 -31.86 29.92
CA PRO A 102 -8.69 -32.84 31.00
C PRO A 102 -9.89 -32.56 31.91
N ASP A 103 -10.65 -33.62 32.22
CA ASP A 103 -11.92 -33.58 32.96
C ASP A 103 -11.71 -33.29 34.47
N GLU A 104 -11.13 -32.14 34.82
CA GLU A 104 -10.90 -31.79 36.23
C GLU A 104 -12.09 -31.04 36.84
N THR A 105 -12.74 -30.12 36.11
CA THR A 105 -13.96 -29.41 36.55
C THR A 105 -14.83 -28.91 35.38
N PRO A 106 -16.17 -28.80 35.54
CA PRO A 106 -17.06 -28.28 34.50
C PRO A 106 -16.75 -26.82 34.12
N ASP A 107 -16.28 -26.02 35.07
CA ASP A 107 -15.88 -24.63 34.81
C ASP A 107 -14.63 -24.55 33.92
N GLN A 108 -13.63 -25.40 34.15
CA GLN A 108 -12.43 -25.46 33.30
C GLN A 108 -12.75 -25.94 31.88
N GLN A 109 -13.68 -26.88 31.73
CA GLN A 109 -14.10 -27.37 30.43
C GLN A 109 -14.75 -26.26 29.60
N GLY A 110 -15.60 -25.43 30.23
CA GLY A 110 -16.22 -24.27 29.59
C GLY A 110 -15.19 -23.25 29.10
N VAL A 111 -14.21 -22.89 29.94
CA VAL A 111 -13.15 -21.93 29.59
C VAL A 111 -12.27 -22.46 28.46
N CYS A 112 -11.91 -23.75 28.51
CA CYS A 112 -11.10 -24.40 27.48
C CYS A 112 -11.78 -24.37 26.10
N MET A 113 -13.07 -24.72 26.05
CA MET A 113 -13.85 -24.69 24.81
C MET A 113 -14.04 -23.26 24.28
N LEU A 114 -14.24 -22.29 25.18
CA LEU A 114 -14.38 -20.88 24.81
C LEU A 114 -13.09 -20.35 24.18
N ILE A 115 -11.93 -20.67 24.75
CA ILE A 115 -10.62 -20.26 24.21
C ILE A 115 -10.40 -20.87 22.82
N ASN A 116 -10.62 -22.17 22.65
CA ASN A 116 -10.51 -22.85 21.35
C ASN A 116 -11.41 -22.17 20.30
N MET A 117 -12.66 -21.87 20.67
CA MET A 117 -13.60 -21.20 19.77
C MET A 117 -13.15 -19.76 19.43
N TYR A 118 -12.53 -19.04 20.38
CA TYR A 118 -11.99 -17.71 20.16
C TYR A 118 -10.79 -17.73 19.19
N ILE A 119 -9.87 -18.68 19.37
CA ILE A 119 -8.73 -18.89 18.46
C ILE A 119 -9.24 -19.24 17.06
N LEU A 120 -10.26 -20.10 16.99
CA LEU A 120 -10.88 -20.47 15.73
C LEU A 120 -11.46 -19.25 15.04
N ILE A 121 -12.35 -18.47 15.68
CA ILE A 121 -12.92 -17.24 15.10
C ILE A 121 -11.81 -16.31 14.63
N ALA A 122 -10.81 -16.07 15.48
CA ALA A 122 -9.77 -15.13 15.18
C ALA A 122 -8.84 -15.59 14.05
N SER A 123 -8.61 -16.90 13.90
CA SER A 123 -7.88 -17.46 12.77
C SER A 123 -8.56 -17.17 11.42
N TRP A 124 -9.86 -16.91 11.40
CA TRP A 124 -10.62 -16.54 10.20
C TRP A 124 -10.63 -15.04 9.90
N ILE A 125 -10.34 -14.17 10.87
CA ILE A 125 -10.36 -12.71 10.70
C ILE A 125 -9.33 -12.30 9.64
N ASN A 126 -8.08 -12.74 9.76
CA ASN A 126 -7.01 -12.41 8.81
C ASN A 126 -7.32 -12.87 7.37
N PRO A 127 -7.70 -14.15 7.13
CA PRO A 127 -8.19 -14.61 5.82
C PRO A 127 -9.36 -13.77 5.28
N ALA A 128 -10.36 -13.45 6.12
CA ALA A 128 -11.52 -12.67 5.69
C ALA A 128 -11.11 -11.27 5.23
N PHE A 129 -10.19 -10.61 5.93
CA PHE A 129 -9.63 -9.32 5.53
C PHE A 129 -8.85 -9.42 4.22
N LEU A 130 -8.01 -10.45 4.05
CA LEU A 130 -7.28 -10.68 2.80
C LEU A 130 -8.23 -10.95 1.63
N LEU A 131 -9.29 -11.72 1.83
CA LEU A 131 -10.33 -11.97 0.83
C LEU A 131 -11.10 -10.70 0.48
N ALA A 132 -11.51 -9.90 1.47
CA ALA A 132 -12.19 -8.64 1.26
C ALA A 132 -11.32 -7.66 0.46
N TYR A 133 -10.04 -7.58 0.76
CA TYR A 133 -9.08 -6.76 0.02
C TYR A 133 -8.84 -7.29 -1.40
N SER A 134 -8.72 -8.61 -1.58
CA SER A 134 -8.62 -9.23 -2.91
C SER A 134 -9.86 -8.94 -3.77
N PHE A 135 -11.05 -9.08 -3.21
CA PHE A 135 -12.30 -8.74 -3.87
C PHE A 135 -12.37 -7.26 -4.23
N PHE A 136 -11.96 -6.38 -3.31
CA PHE A 136 -11.85 -4.94 -3.58
C PHE A 136 -10.91 -4.65 -4.77
N LEU A 137 -9.73 -5.29 -4.81
CA LEU A 137 -8.82 -5.16 -5.95
C LEU A 137 -9.49 -5.60 -7.25
N ILE A 138 -10.16 -6.76 -7.28
CA ILE A 138 -10.90 -7.24 -8.46
C ILE A 138 -11.93 -6.22 -8.93
N VAL A 139 -12.72 -5.66 -8.01
CA VAL A 139 -13.73 -4.64 -8.33
C VAL A 139 -13.07 -3.38 -8.90
N VAL A 140 -11.95 -2.93 -8.33
CA VAL A 140 -11.21 -1.75 -8.84
C VAL A 140 -10.65 -2.01 -10.23
N VAL A 141 -10.04 -3.17 -10.47
CA VAL A 141 -9.52 -3.57 -11.79
C VAL A 141 -10.64 -3.60 -12.82
N TYR A 142 -11.79 -4.19 -12.47
CA TYR A 142 -12.93 -4.32 -13.36
C TYR A 142 -13.59 -2.97 -13.67
N ARG A 143 -13.72 -2.08 -12.68
CA ARG A 143 -14.36 -0.77 -12.83
C ARG A 143 -13.44 0.26 -13.49
N PHE A 144 -12.13 0.16 -13.30
CA PHE A 144 -11.17 1.18 -13.75
C PHE A 144 -9.93 0.57 -14.43
N PRO A 145 -10.09 -0.16 -15.55
CA PRO A 145 -8.97 -0.79 -16.26
C PRO A 145 -7.91 0.22 -16.73
N HIS A 146 -8.32 1.45 -17.06
CA HIS A 146 -7.42 2.51 -17.51
C HIS A 146 -6.40 2.95 -16.43
N LEU A 147 -6.73 2.84 -15.14
CA LEU A 147 -5.79 3.21 -14.06
C LEU A 147 -4.61 2.24 -13.96
N LEU A 148 -4.79 0.98 -14.37
CA LEU A 148 -3.70 0.00 -14.38
C LEU A 148 -2.71 0.23 -15.52
N LEU A 149 -3.22 0.64 -16.70
CA LEU A 149 -2.39 0.97 -17.85
C LEU A 149 -1.47 2.16 -17.56
N ASP A 150 -1.99 3.20 -16.92
CA ASP A 150 -1.22 4.39 -16.54
C ASP A 150 -0.11 4.06 -15.53
N MET A 151 -0.41 3.26 -14.50
CA MET A 151 0.62 2.85 -13.52
C MET A 151 1.72 2.00 -14.15
N GLN A 152 1.40 1.17 -15.14
CA GLN A 152 2.37 0.31 -15.79
C GLN A 152 3.26 1.05 -16.79
N SER A 153 2.74 2.12 -17.41
CA SER A 153 3.48 2.93 -18.38
C SER A 153 4.56 3.82 -17.77
N THR A 154 4.49 4.13 -16.47
CA THR A 154 5.50 4.94 -15.76
C THR A 154 6.76 4.18 -15.35
N ALA A 155 6.92 2.91 -15.75
CA ALA A 155 8.23 2.27 -15.66
C ALA A 155 9.16 3.05 -16.60
N PRO A 156 10.21 3.73 -16.08
CA PRO A 156 11.10 4.51 -16.92
C PRO A 156 11.68 3.54 -17.94
N GLU A 157 11.27 3.69 -19.20
CA GLU A 157 12.01 3.08 -20.29
C GLU A 157 13.43 3.57 -20.14
N ASP A 158 14.32 2.59 -20.00
CA ASP A 158 15.74 2.76 -19.85
C ASP A 158 16.23 3.76 -20.91
N PRO A 159 16.70 4.97 -20.54
CA PRO A 159 17.23 5.93 -21.51
C PRO A 159 18.50 5.41 -22.19
N GLU A 160 18.98 4.22 -21.80
CA GLU A 160 20.15 3.56 -22.36
C GLU A 160 19.83 2.49 -23.40
N LYS A 161 18.70 2.61 -24.12
CA LYS A 161 18.68 2.06 -25.48
C LYS A 161 19.26 3.12 -26.41
N PRO A 162 20.56 3.06 -26.76
CA PRO A 162 21.14 3.97 -27.74
C PRO A 162 20.24 3.92 -28.99
N PRO A 163 19.97 5.06 -29.63
CA PRO A 163 19.11 5.11 -30.80
C PRO A 163 19.62 4.04 -31.74
N VAL A 164 18.77 3.03 -32.01
CA VAL A 164 19.00 2.10 -33.09
C VAL A 164 19.16 3.02 -34.28
N ARG A 165 20.42 3.18 -34.68
CA ARG A 165 20.85 3.95 -35.82
C ARG A 165 20.07 3.32 -36.96
N ALA A 166 18.95 3.94 -37.32
CA ALA A 166 18.37 3.75 -38.60
C ALA A 166 19.50 4.16 -39.54
N SER A 167 20.18 3.15 -40.09
CA SER A 167 21.00 3.29 -41.28
C SER A 167 20.05 3.63 -42.43
N THR A 168 19.40 4.78 -42.34
CA THR A 168 18.94 5.53 -43.50
C THR A 168 20.20 6.04 -44.16
N LEU A 169 20.58 5.31 -45.21
CA LEU A 169 21.50 5.77 -46.24
C LEU A 169 21.17 7.24 -46.58
N PRO A 170 22.19 8.12 -46.64
CA PRO A 170 21.98 9.49 -47.07
C PRO A 170 21.70 9.47 -48.58
N MET A 171 20.42 9.52 -48.97
CA MET A 171 20.11 10.10 -50.27
C MET A 171 20.24 11.61 -50.13
N GLN A 172 21.39 12.06 -50.59
CA GLN A 172 21.71 13.39 -51.09
C GLN A 172 20.46 14.10 -51.64
N GLN A 173 19.97 15.12 -50.94
CA GLN A 173 19.04 16.08 -51.50
C GLN A 173 19.39 17.51 -51.07
N ALA A 174 19.35 18.36 -52.10
CA ALA A 174 19.99 19.65 -52.23
C ALA A 174 19.41 20.75 -51.35
N ASP A 175 20.26 21.75 -51.13
CA ASP A 175 20.06 22.97 -50.36
C ASP A 175 18.75 23.70 -50.68
N GLY A 176 18.03 24.04 -49.62
CA GLY A 176 16.89 24.93 -49.62
C GLY A 176 16.84 25.71 -48.32
N HIS A 177 17.50 26.87 -48.31
CA HIS A 177 17.47 27.87 -47.26
C HIS A 177 16.03 28.22 -46.84
N VAL A 178 15.62 27.86 -45.63
CA VAL A 178 14.47 28.49 -44.96
C VAL A 178 14.78 28.66 -43.47
N HIS A 179 14.92 29.92 -43.06
CA HIS A 179 14.91 30.35 -41.67
C HIS A 179 13.57 29.96 -41.02
N ALA A 180 13.60 29.12 -39.98
CA ALA A 180 12.46 28.89 -39.12
C ALA A 180 12.85 29.12 -37.65
N THR A 181 12.22 30.14 -37.09
CA THR A 181 12.32 30.63 -35.72
C THR A 181 11.98 29.54 -34.71
N ALA A 182 12.96 29.21 -33.85
CA ALA A 182 12.80 28.27 -32.75
C ALA A 182 11.84 28.86 -31.69
N LEU A 183 10.60 28.35 -31.66
CA LEU A 183 9.67 28.56 -30.56
C LEU A 183 10.07 27.58 -29.43
N GLY A 184 10.65 28.15 -28.38
CA GLY A 184 11.11 27.43 -27.20
C GLY A 184 9.97 26.69 -26.49
N ILE A 185 10.01 25.38 -26.58
CA ILE A 185 9.29 24.48 -25.66
C ILE A 185 10.07 24.54 -24.34
N CYS A 186 9.56 25.33 -23.41
CA CYS A 186 10.10 25.48 -22.06
C CYS A 186 10.02 24.13 -21.34
N ASP A 187 11.17 23.49 -21.21
CA ASP A 187 11.35 22.23 -20.52
C ASP A 187 11.10 22.42 -19.01
N SER A 188 9.95 21.94 -18.54
CA SER A 188 9.56 22.01 -17.13
C SER A 188 10.57 21.34 -16.18
N SER A 189 11.42 20.46 -16.71
CA SER A 189 12.50 19.80 -15.99
C SER A 189 13.57 20.79 -15.51
N GLN A 190 13.86 21.82 -16.31
CA GLN A 190 14.87 22.83 -15.97
C GLN A 190 14.42 23.72 -14.80
N ARG A 191 13.12 24.03 -14.74
CA ARG A 191 12.54 24.86 -13.68
C ARG A 191 12.53 24.16 -12.32
N MET A 192 12.39 22.83 -12.31
CA MET A 192 12.45 22.06 -11.06
C MET A 192 13.89 21.90 -10.56
N LYS A 193 14.88 21.85 -11.47
CA LYS A 193 16.30 21.90 -11.08
C LYS A 193 16.69 23.23 -10.47
N GLU A 194 16.25 24.37 -11.04
CA GLU A 194 16.50 25.68 -10.41
C GLU A 194 15.87 25.80 -9.01
N LEU A 195 14.67 25.26 -8.80
CA LEU A 195 14.05 25.27 -7.47
C LEU A 195 14.77 24.37 -6.47
N LEU A 196 15.32 23.25 -6.91
CA LEU A 196 16.11 22.35 -6.07
C LEU A 196 17.46 22.97 -5.72
N ASP A 197 18.15 23.56 -6.69
CA ASP A 197 19.43 24.25 -6.44
C ASP A 197 19.23 25.46 -5.51
N ALA A 198 18.11 26.20 -5.62
CA ALA A 198 17.81 27.30 -4.71
C ALA A 198 17.50 26.87 -3.26
N VAL A 199 17.00 25.64 -3.05
CA VAL A 199 16.67 25.12 -1.71
C VAL A 199 17.88 24.45 -1.05
N PHE A 200 18.78 23.87 -1.84
CA PHE A 200 19.93 23.08 -1.37
C PHE A 200 21.30 23.74 -1.63
N SER A 201 21.33 25.00 -2.08
CA SER A 201 22.56 25.80 -2.06
C SER A 201 22.93 26.16 -0.62
N ASP A 202 23.54 25.19 0.07
CA ASP A 202 24.30 25.41 1.29
C ASP A 202 25.59 26.15 0.92
N ASP A 203 25.48 27.45 0.64
CA ASP A 203 26.64 28.33 0.59
C ASP A 203 26.99 28.74 2.03
N PRO A 204 28.09 28.24 2.63
CA PRO A 204 28.40 28.42 4.06
C PRO A 204 28.88 29.84 4.40
N SER A 205 28.68 30.81 3.51
CA SER A 205 29.26 32.14 3.58
C SER A 205 28.24 33.27 3.79
N THR A 206 26.96 32.96 4.01
CA THR A 206 25.96 33.98 4.33
C THR A 206 26.10 34.48 5.78
N PRO A 207 26.29 35.80 6.01
CA PRO A 207 26.43 36.36 7.33
C PRO A 207 25.12 36.23 8.12
N VAL A 208 25.24 35.74 9.35
CA VAL A 208 24.17 35.54 10.34
C VAL A 208 23.31 36.82 10.46
N PRO A 209 22.00 36.75 10.20
CA PRO A 209 21.10 37.87 10.45
C PRO A 209 20.89 38.05 11.95
N ASP A 210 21.13 39.28 12.41
CA ASP A 210 21.05 39.74 13.79
C ASP A 210 19.63 39.56 14.39
N PRO A 211 19.46 38.85 15.53
CA PRO A 211 18.15 38.43 16.04
C PRO A 211 17.33 39.53 16.75
N THR A 212 17.59 40.82 16.53
CA THR A 212 16.93 41.91 17.30
C THR A 212 15.95 42.80 16.54
N SER A 213 15.59 42.53 15.28
CA SER A 213 14.56 43.32 14.58
C SER A 213 13.13 42.79 14.85
N LEU A 214 12.68 43.00 16.08
CA LEU A 214 11.26 43.03 16.47
C LEU A 214 10.57 44.17 15.69
N ARG A 215 9.76 43.83 14.69
CA ARG A 215 8.80 44.80 14.13
C ARG A 215 7.45 44.14 13.89
N ASN A 216 6.56 44.44 14.84
CA ASN A 216 5.12 44.38 14.68
C ASN A 216 4.72 44.96 13.33
N ASP A 217 3.99 44.20 12.52
CA ASP A 217 2.97 44.79 11.65
C ASP A 217 1.66 44.03 11.76
N HIS A 218 0.78 44.75 12.44
CA HIS A 218 -0.64 44.58 12.58
C HIS A 218 -1.35 44.73 11.22
N ARG A 219 -2.49 44.05 11.08
CA ARG A 219 -3.78 44.64 10.62
C ARG A 219 -4.17 44.49 9.14
N LYS A 220 -5.27 43.73 8.99
CA LYS A 220 -6.41 43.88 8.05
C LYS A 220 -6.15 43.75 6.55
N SER A 221 -6.89 42.84 5.92
CA SER A 221 -8.06 43.11 5.05
C SER A 221 -8.53 41.76 4.47
N ALA A 222 -9.70 41.25 4.82
CA ALA A 222 -11.01 41.58 4.27
C ALA A 222 -11.10 41.40 2.74
N GLY A 223 -11.84 40.37 2.32
CA GLY A 223 -12.61 40.35 1.08
C GLY A 223 -11.96 39.69 -0.13
N SER A 224 -12.53 38.58 -0.60
CA SER A 224 -13.13 38.56 -1.95
C SER A 224 -13.89 37.25 -2.19
N SER A 225 -15.20 37.39 -2.24
CA SER A 225 -16.16 36.49 -2.87
C SER A 225 -15.73 36.13 -4.30
N GLY A 226 -15.78 34.85 -4.64
CA GLY A 226 -15.40 34.31 -5.95
C GLY A 226 -16.34 33.20 -6.43
N ARG A 227 -17.62 33.54 -6.53
CA ARG A 227 -18.68 32.86 -7.30
C ARG A 227 -18.16 32.23 -8.60
N ARG A 228 -18.43 30.93 -8.84
CA ARG A 228 -18.60 30.36 -10.19
C ARG A 228 -19.37 29.05 -10.16
N ASP A 229 -20.69 29.20 -10.30
CA ASP A 229 -21.57 28.22 -10.90
C ASP A 229 -21.08 27.83 -12.29
N ARG A 230 -20.90 26.52 -12.56
CA ARG A 230 -20.95 25.96 -13.91
C ARG A 230 -21.65 24.60 -13.85
N LEU A 231 -22.97 24.61 -14.03
CA LEU A 231 -23.64 24.27 -15.29
C LEU A 231 -23.42 22.81 -15.73
N SER A 232 -24.36 22.00 -15.27
CA SER A 232 -24.85 20.75 -15.84
C SER A 232 -24.93 20.77 -17.38
N LYS A 233 -24.33 19.76 -18.02
CA LYS A 233 -24.68 19.34 -19.38
C LYS A 233 -25.36 17.97 -19.31
N PRO A 234 -26.59 17.80 -19.82
CA PRO A 234 -27.19 16.49 -20.03
C PRO A 234 -26.64 15.83 -21.31
N VAL A 235 -26.43 14.51 -21.25
CA VAL A 235 -26.02 13.66 -22.36
C VAL A 235 -27.28 13.14 -23.07
N PRO A 236 -27.35 13.15 -24.42
CA PRO A 236 -28.48 12.62 -25.16
C PRO A 236 -28.46 11.08 -25.20
N ILE A 237 -29.59 10.48 -24.81
CA ILE A 237 -29.88 9.05 -24.98
C ILE A 237 -30.26 8.82 -26.44
N LYS A 238 -29.48 8.01 -27.17
CA LYS A 238 -29.89 7.42 -28.45
C LYS A 238 -30.44 6.03 -28.18
N TYR A 239 -31.72 5.81 -28.50
CA TYR A 239 -32.33 4.50 -28.64
C TYR A 239 -32.15 4.03 -30.10
N VAL A 240 -31.65 2.81 -30.27
CA VAL A 240 -31.87 1.94 -31.44
C VAL A 240 -32.24 0.58 -30.88
#